data_AF-A0A7Z9XFI9-F1
#
_entry.id   AF-A0A7Z9XFI9-F1
#
_cell.length_a   1.000
_cell.length_b   1.000
_cell.length_c   1.000
_cell.angle_alpha   90.00
_cell.angle_beta   90.00
_cell.angle_gamma   90.00
#
_symmetry.space_group_name_H-M   'P 1'
#
loop_
_entity.id
_entity.type
_entity.pdbx_description
1 polymer ?
#
loop_
_entity_poly.entity_id
_entity_poly.type
_entity_poly.pdbx_seq_one_letter_code
_entity_poly.pdbx_strand_id
1 'polypeptide(L)' 'LMNRKLNKKVQTVFLMTGLRWIFISSSIIKEAARFGGDTRGMVPDIVYEKLKEKFATSRT' A
#
# COMPACT_ATOMS: atom_id res chain seq x y z
N LEU A 1 1.80 3.35 21.42
CA LEU A 1 2.00 4.22 22.61
C LEU A 1 3.19 5.19 22.50
N MET A 2 4.11 5.02 21.53
CA MET A 2 5.28 5.89 21.37
C MET A 2 4.91 7.37 21.13
N ASN A 3 3.92 7.64 20.26
CA ASN A 3 3.49 9.01 19.96
C ASN A 3 3.04 9.79 21.21
N ARG A 4 2.38 9.12 22.16
CA ARG A 4 1.96 9.72 23.44
C ARG A 4 3.14 10.03 24.38
N LYS A 5 4.23 9.25 24.30
CA LYS A 5 5.47 9.53 25.04
C LYS A 5 6.21 10.74 24.46
N LEU A 6 6.20 10.89 23.13
CA LEU A 6 6.87 12.00 22.43
C LEU A 6 6.11 13.32 22.57
N ASN A 7 4.78 13.31 22.47
CA ASN A 7 3.97 14.52 22.60
C ASN A 7 2.58 14.20 23.16
N LYS A 8 2.31 14.67 24.39
CA LYS A 8 1.04 14.44 25.09
C LYS A 8 -0.15 15.22 24.51
N LYS A 9 0.09 16.24 23.69
CA LYS A 9 -0.97 17.05 23.06
C LYS A 9 -1.52 16.42 21.78
N VAL A 10 -0.82 15.44 21.20
CA VAL A 10 -1.24 14.76 19.97
C VAL A 10 -2.05 13.52 20.32
N GLN A 11 -3.23 13.40 19.74
CA GLN A 11 -4.08 12.21 19.83
C GLN A 11 -4.02 11.42 18.52
N THR A 12 -3.89 10.10 18.63
CA THR A 12 -3.98 9.19 17.48
C THR A 12 -5.36 8.55 17.51
N VAL A 13 -6.15 8.79 16.46
CA VAL A 13 -7.46 8.16 16.26
C VAL A 13 -7.29 7.02 15.27
N PHE A 14 -7.86 5.86 15.58
CA PHE A 14 -7.88 4.71 14.68
C PHE A 14 -9.23 4.62 14.00
N LEU A 15 -9.22 4.46 12.67
CA LEU A 15 -10.41 4.22 11.87
C LEU A 15 -10.36 2.81 11.32
N MET A 16 -11.50 2.12 11.31
CA MET A 16 -11.61 0.84 10.63
C MET A 16 -11.67 1.06 9.12
N THR A 17 -10.92 0.24 8.40
CA THR A 17 -11.02 0.16 6.95
C THR A 17 -12.30 -0.57 6.53
N GLY A 18 -12.83 -0.24 5.35
CA GLY A 18 -13.97 -0.97 4.77
C GLY A 18 -13.57 -2.41 4.42
N LEU A 19 -14.52 -3.35 4.50
CA LEU A 19 -14.30 -4.78 4.25
C LEU A 19 -13.64 -5.05 2.89
N ARG A 20 -13.98 -4.26 1.86
CA ARG A 20 -13.39 -4.35 0.52
C ARG A 20 -11.87 -4.16 0.51
N TRP A 21 -11.30 -3.47 1.49
CA TRP A 21 -9.90 -3.03 1.48
C TRP A 21 -9.06 -3.65 2.60
N ILE A 22 -9.65 -4.52 3.43
CA ILE A 22 -9.00 -5.08 4.62
C ILE A 22 -7.76 -5.93 4.31
N PHE A 23 -7.68 -6.50 3.10
CA PHE A 23 -6.58 -7.34 2.64
C PHE A 23 -5.47 -6.56 1.92
N ILE A 24 -5.64 -5.26 1.69
CA ILE A 24 -4.66 -4.47 0.93
C ILE A 24 -3.53 -3.99 1.85
N SER A 25 -2.30 -4.30 1.47
CA SER A 25 -1.11 -3.66 2.01
C SER A 25 -0.12 -3.33 0.89
N SER A 26 0.67 -2.27 1.05
CA SER A 26 1.68 -1.89 0.05
C SER A 26 2.70 -3.01 -0.19
N SER A 27 2.98 -3.84 0.82
CA SER A 27 3.89 -4.98 0.68
C SER A 27 3.31 -6.03 -0.27
N ILE A 28 2.07 -6.46 -0.05
CA ILE A 28 1.38 -7.46 -0.89
C ILE A 28 1.25 -6.96 -2.33
N ILE A 29 0.84 -5.70 -2.52
CA ILE A 29 0.67 -5.12 -3.86
C ILE A 29 2.00 -5.04 -4.62
N LYS A 30 3.08 -4.61 -3.96
CA LYS A 30 4.42 -4.57 -4.58
C LYS A 30 4.94 -5.95 -4.93
N GLU A 31 4.67 -6.94 -4.08
CA GLU A 31 5.07 -8.33 -4.31
C GLU A 31 4.33 -8.92 -5.51
N ALA A 32 3.00 -8.76 -5.56
CA ALA A 32 2.20 -9.17 -6.72
C ALA A 32 2.68 -8.51 -8.01
N ALA A 33 2.89 -7.19 -8.02
CA ALA A 33 3.38 -6.46 -9.18
C ALA A 33 4.80 -6.91 -9.61
N ARG A 34 5.69 -7.22 -8.67
CA ARG A 34 7.05 -7.71 -8.94
C ARG A 34 7.04 -9.06 -9.66
N PHE A 35 6.10 -9.95 -9.33
CA PHE A 35 5.94 -11.25 -9.99
C PHE A 35 5.05 -11.21 -11.24
N GLY A 36 4.68 -10.02 -11.72
CA GLY A 36 3.88 -9.84 -12.93
C GLY A 36 2.37 -10.03 -12.72
N GLY A 37 1.90 -10.03 -11.48
CA GLY A 37 0.47 -10.03 -11.16
C GLY A 37 -0.19 -8.69 -11.51
N ASP A 38 -1.43 -8.75 -12.00
CA ASP A 38 -2.23 -7.55 -12.27
C ASP A 38 -2.77 -6.96 -10.97
N THR A 39 -2.44 -5.69 -10.72
CA THR A 39 -2.84 -4.94 -9.51
C THR A 39 -3.92 -3.90 -9.80
N ARG A 40 -4.49 -3.92 -11.02
CA ARG A 40 -5.55 -2.99 -11.42
C ARG A 40 -6.77 -3.10 -10.50
N GLY A 41 -7.32 -1.95 -10.10
CA GLY A 41 -8.45 -1.89 -9.16
C GLY A 41 -8.09 -2.10 -7.68
N MET A 42 -6.84 -2.47 -7.37
CA MET A 42 -6.30 -2.48 -6.00
C MET A 42 -5.56 -1.18 -5.66
N VAL A 43 -5.17 -0.42 -6.68
CA VAL A 43 -4.52 0.89 -6.57
C VAL A 43 -5.13 1.87 -7.57
N PRO A 44 -5.01 3.19 -7.36
CA PRO A 44 -5.35 4.19 -8.36
C PRO A 44 -4.55 4.01 -9.66
N ASP A 45 -5.11 4.42 -10.80
CA ASP A 45 -4.50 4.22 -12.12
C ASP A 45 -3.10 4.82 -12.23
N ILE A 46 -2.88 6.01 -11.64
CA ILE A 46 -1.55 6.64 -11.60
C ILE A 46 -0.50 5.76 -10.89
N VAL A 47 -0.91 5.03 -9.85
CA VAL A 47 -0.02 4.13 -9.11
C VAL A 47 0.19 2.84 -9.89
N TYR A 48 -0.85 2.33 -10.55
CA TYR A 48 -0.77 1.14 -11.40
C TYR A 48 0.29 1.31 -12.51
N GLU A 49 0.23 2.42 -13.26
CA GLU A 49 1.22 2.70 -14.31
C GLU A 49 2.64 2.84 -13.73
N LYS A 50 2.79 3.50 -12.58
CA LYS A 50 4.08 3.64 -11.90
C LYS A 50 4.64 2.31 -11.37
N LEU A 51 3.78 1.41 -10.88
CA LEU A 51 4.19 0.07 -10.47
C LEU A 51 4.64 -0.75 -11.68
N LYS A 52 3.91 -0.66 -12.79
CA LYS A 52 4.25 -1.32 -14.04
C LYS A 52 5.59 -0.83 -14.60
N GLU A 53 5.81 0.49 -14.66
CA GLU A 53 7.10 1.08 -15.03
C GLU A 53 8.23 0.58 -14.11
N LYS A 54 8.00 0.58 -12.80
CA LYS A 54 9.01 0.21 -11.80
C LYS A 54 9.45 -1.26 -11.88
N PHE A 55 8.53 -2.17 -12.19
CA PHE A 55 8.80 -3.60 -12.23
C PHE A 55 8.92 -4.18 -13.66
N ALA A 56 8.72 -3.38 -14.70
CA ALA A 56 8.97 -3.78 -16.09
C ALA A 56 10.45 -4.14 -16.35
N THR A 57 11.37 -3.51 -15.62
CA THR A 57 12.82 -3.70 -15.79
C THR A 57 13.39 -4.84 -14.94
N SER A 58 12.64 -5.40 -13.98
CA SER A 58 13.09 -6.53 -13.15
C SER A 58 12.93 -7.90 -13.84
N ARG A 59 13.18 -7.95 -15.15
CA ARG A 59 13.45 -9.20 -15.87
C ARG A 59 14.94 -9.50 -15.69
N THR A 60 15.22 -10.55 -14.90
CA THR A 60 16.52 -11.07 -14.45
C THR A 60 16.94 -10.57 -13.06
#